data_AF-A0A931RN65-F1
#
_entry.id   AF-A0A931RN65-F1
#
_cell.length_a   1.000
_cell.length_b   1.000
_cell.length_c   1.000
_cell.angle_alpha   90.00
_cell.angle_beta   90.00
_cell.angle_gamma   90.00
#
_symmetry.space_group_name_H-M   'P 1'
#
loop_
_entity.id
_entity.type
_entity.pdbx_description
1 polymer ?
#
loop_
_entity_poly.entity_id
_entity_poly.type
_entity_poly.pdbx_seq_one_letter_code
_entity_poly.pdbx_strand_id
1 'polypeptide(L)'
;MPYLLPIVALLALLVPEPAAADSLLRICTATGNCGVCDVVATAVTLGKWLITGSAGLALVVIVWASVGLATSAGNPEKIGEAKKQVVWSVLGVGLVFAAFYLVMWIVIAFANPSNQFKYAKNPSDAAVAETGGLAGFLGGTAWWNLCSEADLRANGDRARSADNITADCKYWGDGTPCKTNRKSICLSGTCTPVGDSKVQASITALGGYPLPTDPSACDYVAAVDRVFENYSCQPNAACNPEKIEKGFCPPGGTVCCEPSTFTPRVRPTAAPEVLVPTAPGVPGAGGDEMAIRTTLGNAGIEVNKAPCPDILTSTDCTSVAGLSQSTVNKLIEAHTTYNGRIYITGGTERGPHAQNTTHGNQNVVDIRNKQEARDALDQMGLVRMTSFSNGYARGSNWYICDTNGQAVSCGTASHLHVEF
;
A
#
# COMPACT_ATOMS: atom_id res chain seq x y z
N MET A 1 8.22 -4.28 -41.20
CA MET A 1 7.39 -4.44 -40.00
C MET A 1 7.45 -5.79 -39.27
N PRO A 2 7.92 -6.95 -39.82
CA PRO A 2 7.86 -8.22 -39.05
C PRO A 2 8.79 -8.26 -37.83
N TYR A 3 9.78 -7.38 -37.75
CA TYR A 3 10.71 -7.28 -36.61
C TYR A 3 10.19 -6.43 -35.44
N LEU A 4 9.09 -5.69 -35.61
CA LEU A 4 8.58 -4.80 -34.56
C LEU A 4 8.01 -5.60 -33.37
N LEU A 5 7.32 -6.69 -33.65
CA LEU A 5 6.63 -7.52 -32.66
C LEU A 5 7.57 -8.27 -31.69
N PRO A 6 8.65 -8.94 -32.15
CA PRO A 6 9.62 -9.54 -31.23
C PRO A 6 10.40 -8.49 -30.42
N ILE A 7 10.64 -7.30 -30.97
CA ILE A 7 11.29 -6.19 -30.26
C ILE A 7 10.39 -5.66 -29.14
N VAL A 8 9.09 -5.47 -29.41
CA VAL A 8 8.12 -5.05 -28.39
C VAL A 8 7.96 -6.12 -27.29
N ALA A 9 7.96 -7.40 -27.64
CA ALA A 9 7.91 -8.49 -26.66
C ALA A 9 9.18 -8.56 -25.79
N LEU A 10 10.37 -8.36 -26.38
CA LEU A 10 11.62 -8.29 -25.65
C LEU A 10 11.69 -7.05 -24.74
N LEU A 11 11.18 -5.91 -25.21
CA LEU A 11 11.06 -4.68 -24.42
C LEU A 11 10.13 -4.86 -23.22
N ALA A 12 9.00 -5.55 -23.41
CA ALA A 12 8.06 -5.84 -22.33
C ALA A 12 8.67 -6.72 -21.22
N LEU A 13 9.60 -7.62 -21.57
CA LEU A 13 10.36 -8.43 -20.60
C LEU A 13 11.44 -7.64 -19.86
N LEU A 14 11.85 -6.48 -20.38
CA LEU A 14 12.87 -5.62 -19.78
C LEU A 14 12.26 -4.49 -18.95
N VAL A 15 10.94 -4.32 -18.94
CA VAL A 15 10.26 -3.42 -18.01
C VAL A 15 10.28 -4.10 -16.64
N PRO A 16 11.00 -3.54 -15.64
CA PRO A 16 10.92 -4.07 -14.29
C PRO A 16 9.45 -4.02 -13.84
N GLU A 17 8.91 -5.17 -13.42
CA GLU A 17 7.52 -5.26 -13.01
C GLU A 17 7.24 -4.19 -11.94
N PRO A 18 6.23 -3.32 -12.14
CA PRO A 18 5.91 -2.25 -11.19
C PRO A 18 5.47 -2.78 -9.82
N ALA A 19 5.24 -4.09 -9.70
CA ALA A 19 4.83 -4.78 -8.48
C ALA A 19 5.79 -4.58 -7.29
N ALA A 20 7.06 -4.23 -7.51
CA ALA A 20 8.00 -3.97 -6.41
C ALA A 20 7.89 -2.56 -5.81
N ALA A 21 7.27 -1.59 -6.50
CA ALA A 21 7.26 -0.20 -6.06
C ALA A 21 6.35 0.05 -4.85
N ASP A 22 5.31 -0.78 -4.67
CA ASP A 22 4.28 -0.60 -3.65
C ASP A 22 4.77 -0.89 -2.22
N SER A 23 5.93 -1.51 -2.06
CA SER A 23 6.48 -1.94 -0.76
C SER A 23 7.51 -0.99 -0.16
N LEU A 24 7.92 0.05 -0.91
CA LEU A 24 9.16 0.77 -0.63
C LEU A 24 9.18 1.61 0.66
N LEU A 25 8.02 1.98 1.21
CA LEU A 25 7.94 2.97 2.30
C LEU A 25 6.68 2.90 3.21
N ARG A 26 5.79 1.90 3.10
CA ARG A 26 4.41 2.01 3.64
C ARG A 26 4.32 2.39 5.12
N ILE A 27 5.12 1.77 5.99
CA ILE A 27 5.01 2.05 7.43
C ILE A 27 5.57 3.45 7.75
N CYS A 28 6.74 3.80 7.21
CA CYS A 28 7.39 5.06 7.57
C CYS A 28 6.72 6.29 6.94
N THR A 29 6.18 6.18 5.71
CA THR A 29 5.42 7.29 5.11
C THR A 29 4.02 7.42 5.70
N ALA A 30 3.42 6.33 6.17
CA ALA A 30 2.13 6.40 6.86
C ALA A 30 2.26 7.04 8.25
N THR A 31 3.30 6.70 9.01
CA THR A 31 3.51 7.28 10.36
C THR A 31 4.24 8.62 10.36
N GLY A 32 4.95 8.96 9.27
CA GLY A 32 5.79 10.15 9.20
C GLY A 32 7.08 10.06 10.00
N ASN A 33 7.42 8.87 10.51
CA ASN A 33 8.53 8.64 11.43
C ASN A 33 9.50 7.62 10.85
N CYS A 34 10.25 8.06 9.85
CA CYS A 34 11.25 7.23 9.20
C CYS A 34 12.55 7.25 10.00
N GLY A 35 13.00 6.08 10.42
CA GLY A 35 14.35 5.89 10.95
C GLY A 35 15.39 6.06 9.83
N VAL A 36 16.66 6.26 10.23
CA VAL A 36 17.76 6.36 9.26
C VAL A 36 17.87 5.08 8.42
N CYS A 37 17.59 3.92 9.00
CA CYS A 37 17.62 2.66 8.25
C CYS A 37 16.49 2.51 7.24
N ASP A 38 15.31 3.09 7.51
CA ASP A 38 14.22 3.10 6.54
C ASP A 38 14.62 3.95 5.33
N VAL A 39 15.19 5.13 5.56
CA VAL A 39 15.69 6.02 4.49
C VAL A 39 16.78 5.33 3.66
N VAL A 40 17.72 4.63 4.31
CA VAL A 40 18.78 3.87 3.63
C VAL A 40 18.17 2.72 2.82
N ALA A 41 17.24 1.95 3.39
CA ALA A 41 16.58 0.84 2.71
C ALA A 41 15.81 1.29 1.47
N THR A 42 15.10 2.41 1.58
CA THR A 42 14.40 3.05 0.45
C THR A 42 15.39 3.52 -0.62
N ALA A 43 16.45 4.23 -0.24
CA ALA A 43 17.45 4.71 -1.18
C ALA A 43 18.12 3.57 -1.95
N VAL A 44 18.40 2.46 -1.26
CA VAL A 44 18.97 1.27 -1.89
C VAL A 44 17.97 0.58 -2.82
N THR A 45 16.73 0.41 -2.39
CA THR A 45 15.71 -0.27 -3.20
C THR A 45 15.40 0.54 -4.45
N LEU A 46 15.28 1.87 -4.33
CA LEU A 46 15.17 2.79 -5.45
C LEU A 46 16.42 2.73 -6.35
N GLY A 47 17.61 2.71 -5.76
CA GLY A 47 18.87 2.58 -6.48
C GLY A 47 18.97 1.30 -7.30
N LYS A 48 18.57 0.15 -6.73
CA LYS A 48 18.49 -1.13 -7.43
C LYS A 48 17.54 -1.05 -8.62
N TRP A 49 16.37 -0.45 -8.43
CA TRP A 49 15.39 -0.28 -9.50
C TRP A 49 15.94 0.61 -10.63
N LEU A 50 16.56 1.75 -10.29
CA LEU A 50 17.16 2.67 -11.26
C LEU A 50 18.35 2.05 -12.01
N ILE A 51 19.24 1.35 -11.32
CA ILE A 51 20.40 0.69 -11.94
C ILE A 51 19.92 -0.42 -12.87
N THR A 52 18.99 -1.27 -12.42
CA THR A 52 18.45 -2.37 -13.25
C THR A 52 17.70 -1.81 -14.46
N GLY A 53 16.84 -0.82 -14.25
CA GLY A 53 16.07 -0.18 -15.33
C GLY A 53 16.96 0.54 -16.35
N SER A 54 17.95 1.30 -15.89
CA SER A 54 18.90 2.00 -16.78
C SER A 54 19.82 1.03 -17.54
N ALA A 55 20.27 -0.06 -16.90
CA ALA A 55 21.05 -1.09 -17.55
C ALA A 55 20.24 -1.82 -18.63
N GLY A 56 18.97 -2.15 -18.34
CA GLY A 56 18.04 -2.73 -19.31
C GLY A 56 17.82 -1.82 -20.53
N LEU A 57 17.59 -0.52 -20.29
CA LEU A 57 17.43 0.47 -21.35
C LEU A 57 18.73 0.63 -22.18
N ALA A 58 19.88 0.68 -21.53
CA ALA A 58 21.17 0.79 -22.22
C ALA A 58 21.43 -0.42 -23.12
N LEU A 59 21.09 -1.63 -22.65
CA LEU A 59 21.20 -2.86 -23.45
C LEU A 59 20.36 -2.76 -24.73
N VAL A 60 19.12 -2.28 -24.64
CA VAL A 60 18.24 -2.07 -25.80
C VAL A 60 18.89 -1.14 -26.81
N VAL A 61 19.40 0.01 -26.36
CA VAL A 61 20.02 1.00 -27.26
C VAL A 61 21.28 0.43 -27.91
N ILE A 62 22.09 -0.34 -27.17
CA ILE A 62 23.27 -1.01 -27.71
C ILE A 62 22.90 -2.05 -28.77
N VAL A 63 21.87 -2.86 -28.54
CA VAL A 63 21.37 -3.83 -29.54
C VAL A 63 20.84 -3.10 -30.77
N TRP A 64 20.07 -2.03 -30.59
CA TRP A 64 19.56 -1.21 -31.69
C TRP A 64 20.68 -0.61 -32.54
N ALA A 65 21.68 0.00 -31.90
CA ALA A 65 22.84 0.54 -32.57
C ALA A 65 23.66 -0.55 -33.29
N SER A 66 23.77 -1.75 -32.70
CA SER A 66 24.46 -2.89 -33.30
C SER A 66 23.78 -3.38 -34.59
N VAL A 67 22.45 -3.44 -34.60
CA VAL A 67 21.66 -3.73 -35.81
C VAL A 67 21.87 -2.63 -36.86
N GLY A 68 21.89 -1.36 -36.45
CA GLY A 68 22.21 -0.24 -37.34
C GLY A 68 23.59 -0.38 -37.97
N LEU A 69 24.58 -0.82 -37.21
CA LEU A 69 25.95 -1.04 -37.68
C LEU A 69 26.01 -2.21 -38.69
N ALA A 70 25.34 -3.33 -38.42
CA ALA A 70 25.27 -4.48 -39.32
C ALA A 70 24.54 -4.17 -40.64
N THR A 71 23.52 -3.32 -40.59
CA THR A 71 22.69 -2.95 -41.76
C THR A 71 23.17 -1.71 -42.51
N SER A 72 24.29 -1.10 -42.09
CA SER A 72 24.81 0.14 -42.67
C SER A 72 25.34 -0.01 -44.11
N ALA A 73 25.59 -1.24 -44.59
CA ALA A 73 26.09 -1.52 -45.94
C ALA A 73 27.34 -0.69 -46.34
N GLY A 74 28.21 -0.38 -45.37
CA GLY A 74 29.42 0.41 -45.60
C GLY A 74 29.22 1.92 -45.67
N ASN A 75 28.00 2.44 -45.45
CA ASN A 75 27.77 3.89 -45.37
C ASN A 75 28.48 4.47 -44.12
N PRO A 76 29.48 5.36 -44.28
CA PRO A 76 30.27 5.87 -43.16
C PRO A 76 29.46 6.74 -42.19
N GLU A 77 28.41 7.41 -42.68
CA GLU A 77 27.55 8.27 -41.86
C GLU A 77 26.73 7.43 -40.86
N LYS A 78 26.10 6.35 -41.34
CA LYS A 78 25.32 5.42 -40.49
C LYS A 78 26.18 4.69 -39.48
N ILE A 79 27.40 4.30 -39.87
CA ILE A 79 28.38 3.69 -38.96
C ILE A 79 28.79 4.69 -37.87
N GLY A 80 29.02 5.95 -38.24
CA GLY A 80 29.35 7.01 -37.29
C GLY A 80 28.23 7.25 -36.28
N GLU A 81 26.98 7.27 -36.73
CA GLU A 81 25.81 7.44 -35.87
C GLU A 81 25.63 6.27 -34.90
N ALA A 82 25.72 5.03 -35.39
CA ALA A 82 25.60 3.83 -34.55
C ALA A 82 26.70 3.77 -33.46
N LYS A 83 27.95 4.07 -33.81
CA LYS A 83 29.06 4.15 -32.84
C LYS A 83 28.80 5.22 -31.79
N LYS A 84 28.31 6.39 -32.21
CA LYS A 84 27.96 7.48 -31.31
C LYS A 84 26.88 7.05 -30.32
N GLN A 85 25.83 6.36 -30.78
CA GLN A 85 24.77 5.82 -29.92
C GLN A 85 25.32 4.88 -28.84
N VAL A 86 26.17 3.91 -29.21
CA VAL A 86 26.79 2.99 -28.22
C VAL A 86 27.61 3.74 -27.18
N VAL A 87 28.43 4.71 -27.60
CA VAL A 87 29.27 5.51 -26.68
C VAL A 87 28.40 6.31 -25.69
N TRP A 88 27.34 6.96 -26.17
CA TRP A 88 26.42 7.70 -25.29
C TRP A 88 25.66 6.80 -24.33
N SER A 89 25.26 5.60 -24.74
CA SER A 89 24.65 4.62 -23.84
C SER A 89 25.59 4.21 -22.71
N VAL A 90 26.85 3.92 -23.03
CA VAL A 90 27.87 3.55 -22.03
C VAL A 90 28.14 4.73 -21.08
N LEU A 91 28.29 5.95 -21.62
CA LEU A 91 28.46 7.16 -20.79
C LEU A 91 27.25 7.43 -19.89
N GLY A 92 26.04 7.21 -20.40
CA GLY A 92 24.80 7.36 -19.63
C GLY A 92 24.74 6.40 -18.45
N VAL A 93 25.06 5.13 -18.66
CA VAL A 93 25.16 4.13 -17.57
C VAL A 93 26.22 4.53 -16.55
N GLY A 94 27.41 4.97 -17.02
CA GLY A 94 28.46 5.47 -16.15
C GLY A 94 28.03 6.65 -15.28
N LEU A 95 27.26 7.59 -15.84
CA LEU A 95 26.71 8.72 -15.10
C LEU A 95 25.70 8.29 -14.02
N VAL A 96 24.85 7.30 -14.31
CA VAL A 96 23.90 6.75 -13.32
C VAL A 96 24.66 6.11 -12.16
N PHE A 97 25.70 5.31 -12.44
CA PHE A 97 26.54 4.74 -11.39
C PHE A 97 27.25 5.81 -10.55
N ALA A 98 27.79 6.86 -11.18
CA ALA A 98 28.43 7.97 -10.48
C ALA A 98 27.44 8.72 -9.57
N ALA A 99 26.21 8.96 -10.04
CA ALA A 99 25.17 9.61 -9.25
C ALA A 99 24.74 8.74 -8.05
N PHE A 100 24.51 7.44 -8.27
CA PHE A 100 24.18 6.50 -7.20
C PHE A 100 25.28 6.45 -6.14
N TYR A 101 26.54 6.41 -6.58
CA TYR A 101 27.71 6.43 -5.70
C TYR A 101 27.75 7.70 -4.85
N LEU A 102 27.50 8.86 -5.45
CA LEU A 102 27.48 10.15 -4.74
C LEU A 102 26.36 10.21 -3.71
N VAL A 103 25.16 9.74 -4.04
CA VAL A 103 24.03 9.68 -3.09
C VAL A 103 24.37 8.76 -1.92
N MET A 104 24.92 7.57 -2.19
CA MET A 104 25.30 6.64 -1.14
C MET A 104 26.38 7.22 -0.22
N TRP A 105 27.34 7.94 -0.78
CA TRP A 105 28.36 8.64 -0.02
C TRP A 105 27.76 9.70 0.91
N ILE A 106 26.84 10.52 0.41
CA ILE A 106 26.10 11.49 1.23
C ILE A 106 25.35 10.78 2.35
N VAL A 107 24.57 9.75 2.02
CA VAL A 107 23.79 9.00 3.01
C VAL A 107 24.68 8.48 4.13
N ILE A 108 25.82 7.86 3.82
CA ILE A 108 26.74 7.32 4.83
C ILE A 108 27.40 8.43 5.65
N ALA A 109 27.78 9.54 5.01
CA ALA A 109 28.40 10.67 5.69
C ALA A 109 27.46 11.30 6.73
N PHE A 110 26.14 11.31 6.48
CA PHE A 110 25.14 11.87 7.40
C PHE A 110 24.50 10.83 8.33
N ALA A 111 24.42 9.56 7.92
CA ALA A 111 23.80 8.48 8.70
C ALA A 111 24.69 7.97 9.83
N ASN A 112 26.02 8.04 9.69
CA ASN A 112 26.93 7.71 10.78
C ASN A 112 27.00 8.89 11.76
N PRO A 113 26.44 8.78 12.97
CA PRO A 113 26.56 9.88 13.91
C PRO A 113 28.01 9.95 14.39
N SER A 114 28.54 11.17 14.50
CA SER A 114 29.96 11.47 14.79
C SER A 114 30.54 10.81 16.05
N ASN A 115 29.68 10.27 16.92
CA ASN A 115 30.02 9.49 18.10
C ASN A 115 30.28 7.99 17.85
N GLN A 116 29.92 7.41 16.70
CA GLN A 116 30.36 6.06 16.28
C GLN A 116 31.80 6.07 15.75
N PHE A 117 32.29 7.21 15.23
CA PHE A 117 33.71 7.41 14.94
C PHE A 117 34.60 7.48 16.20
N LYS A 118 34.01 7.50 17.41
CA LYS A 118 34.76 7.39 18.68
C LYS A 118 35.23 5.97 19.00
N TYR A 119 34.95 4.98 18.16
CA TYR A 119 35.50 3.62 18.32
C TYR A 119 36.94 3.46 17.78
N ALA A 120 37.48 4.44 17.05
CA ALA A 120 38.93 4.58 16.92
C ALA A 120 39.41 5.56 17.99
N LYS A 121 40.00 5.03 19.06
CA LYS A 121 40.71 5.88 20.02
C LYS A 121 41.96 6.50 19.37
N ASN A 122 42.46 5.89 18.29
CA ASN A 122 43.52 6.42 17.43
C ASN A 122 43.17 6.23 15.94
N PRO A 123 43.39 7.25 15.08
CA PRO A 123 43.17 7.16 13.64
C PRO A 123 44.07 6.15 12.89
N SER A 124 44.99 5.49 13.59
CA SER A 124 45.85 4.42 13.09
C SER A 124 45.29 3.01 13.31
N ASP A 125 44.12 2.87 13.94
CA ASP A 125 43.49 1.56 14.13
C ASP A 125 43.11 0.99 12.76
N ALA A 126 43.80 -0.09 12.34
CA ALA A 126 43.70 -0.68 11.00
C ALA A 126 42.25 -0.98 10.57
N ALA A 127 41.37 -1.28 11.54
CA ALA A 127 39.95 -1.48 11.30
C ALA A 127 39.24 -0.23 10.73
N VAL A 128 39.58 0.99 11.16
CA VAL A 128 38.92 2.21 10.65
C VAL A 128 39.45 2.59 9.26
N ALA A 129 40.72 2.33 8.98
CA ALA A 129 41.28 2.48 7.63
C ALA A 129 40.70 1.45 6.64
N GLU A 130 40.35 0.26 7.13
CA GLU A 130 39.75 -0.82 6.34
C GLU A 130 38.25 -0.56 6.08
N THR A 131 37.46 -0.20 7.09
CA THR A 131 36.01 0.05 6.94
C THR A 131 35.66 1.42 6.33
N GLY A 132 36.49 2.44 6.55
CA GLY A 132 36.31 3.79 6.01
C GLY A 132 37.03 4.06 4.69
N GLY A 133 37.89 3.14 4.25
CA GLY A 133 38.64 3.26 3.00
C GLY A 133 37.83 2.86 1.77
N LEU A 134 38.15 3.42 0.61
CA LEU A 134 37.52 3.13 -0.69
C LEU A 134 37.48 1.61 -0.99
N ALA A 135 38.44 0.83 -0.48
CA ALA A 135 38.53 -0.62 -0.64
C ALA A 135 37.53 -1.40 0.24
N GLY A 136 37.30 -1.01 1.49
CA GLY A 136 36.21 -1.58 2.32
C GLY A 136 34.82 -1.06 1.93
N PHE A 137 34.77 0.11 1.31
CA PHE A 137 33.55 0.67 0.70
C PHE A 137 33.16 -0.05 -0.59
N LEU A 138 34.14 -0.47 -1.41
CA LEU A 138 33.93 -1.29 -2.61
C LEU A 138 33.90 -2.80 -2.30
N GLY A 139 34.31 -3.26 -1.11
CA GLY A 139 34.48 -4.69 -0.84
C GLY A 139 34.43 -5.22 0.62
N GLY A 140 34.00 -4.46 1.63
CA GLY A 140 34.19 -4.86 3.05
C GLY A 140 32.97 -4.78 3.97
N THR A 141 32.22 -3.69 3.97
CA THR A 141 30.96 -3.62 4.74
C THR A 141 29.88 -3.10 3.83
N ALA A 142 29.14 -4.04 3.27
CA ALA A 142 27.99 -3.67 2.52
C ALA A 142 26.98 -2.92 3.39
N TRP A 143 26.23 -2.01 2.79
CA TRP A 143 25.25 -1.16 3.44
C TRP A 143 24.24 -1.95 4.32
N TRP A 144 23.99 -3.23 4.01
CA TRP A 144 23.14 -4.08 4.85
C TRP A 144 23.74 -4.34 6.25
N ASN A 145 25.04 -4.16 6.44
CA ASN A 145 25.69 -4.23 7.76
C ASN A 145 25.47 -2.97 8.59
N LEU A 146 25.26 -1.79 7.97
CA LEU A 146 24.96 -0.55 8.70
C LEU A 146 23.59 -0.61 9.39
N CYS A 147 22.66 -1.36 8.81
CA CYS A 147 21.31 -1.58 9.32
C CYS A 147 21.04 -3.05 9.66
N SER A 148 22.10 -3.83 9.87
CA SER A 148 21.98 -5.23 10.28
C SER A 148 21.41 -5.27 11.68
N GLU A 149 20.24 -5.91 11.85
CA GLU A 149 19.61 -6.11 13.16
C GLU A 149 20.57 -6.78 14.14
N ALA A 150 21.32 -7.79 13.66
CA ALA A 150 22.26 -8.52 14.48
C ALA A 150 23.43 -7.64 14.93
N ASP A 151 24.00 -6.81 14.04
CA ASP A 151 25.14 -5.97 14.38
C ASP A 151 24.74 -4.75 15.22
N LEU A 152 23.60 -4.14 14.94
CA LEU A 152 23.10 -3.02 15.75
C LEU A 152 22.77 -3.48 17.17
N ARG A 153 22.18 -4.66 17.35
CA ARG A 153 21.95 -5.25 18.68
C ARG A 153 23.26 -5.66 19.35
N ALA A 154 24.17 -6.33 18.63
CA ALA A 154 25.45 -6.77 19.17
C ALA A 154 26.37 -5.61 19.60
N ASN A 155 26.27 -4.46 18.93
CA ASN A 155 27.08 -3.27 19.20
C ASN A 155 26.37 -2.23 20.08
N GLY A 156 25.03 -2.21 20.12
CA GLY A 156 24.22 -1.38 21.02
C GLY A 156 24.25 -1.86 22.48
N ASP A 157 24.42 -3.17 22.71
CA ASP A 157 24.33 -3.79 24.04
C ASP A 157 25.62 -3.72 24.89
N ARG A 158 26.71 -3.14 24.39
CA ARG A 158 27.97 -3.08 25.15
C ARG A 158 28.07 -1.82 26.03
N ALA A 159 27.22 -1.74 27.05
CA ALA A 159 27.62 -1.57 28.47
C ALA A 159 26.46 -1.02 29.34
N ARG A 160 25.84 -1.92 30.11
CA ARG A 160 25.30 -1.68 31.47
C ARG A 160 24.19 -0.63 31.67
N SER A 161 23.35 -0.37 30.69
CA SER A 161 22.05 0.26 31.00
C SER A 161 20.95 -0.52 30.31
N ALA A 162 20.19 -1.28 31.10
CA ALA A 162 18.92 -1.87 30.68
C ALA A 162 17.89 -0.79 30.24
N ASP A 163 18.26 0.49 30.33
CA ASP A 163 17.41 1.65 30.09
C ASP A 163 17.83 2.50 28.87
N ASN A 164 18.96 2.22 28.18
CA ASN A 164 19.44 3.02 27.04
C ASN A 164 19.25 2.34 25.66
N ILE A 165 18.01 1.92 25.41
CA ILE A 165 17.54 1.32 24.15
C ILE A 165 17.18 2.41 23.10
N THR A 166 17.36 3.69 23.43
CA THR A 166 17.09 4.82 22.52
C THR A 166 18.00 4.84 21.30
N ALA A 167 19.16 4.18 21.33
CA ALA A 167 19.98 4.00 20.14
C ALA A 167 19.24 3.17 19.07
N ASP A 168 18.55 2.10 19.47
CA ASP A 168 17.78 1.27 18.54
C ASP A 168 16.65 2.07 17.91
N CYS A 169 15.83 2.78 18.67
CA CYS A 169 14.73 3.52 18.04
C CYS A 169 15.13 4.73 17.19
N LYS A 170 16.38 5.18 17.28
CA LYS A 170 16.90 6.23 16.39
C LYS A 170 17.22 5.73 14.98
N TYR A 171 17.64 4.47 14.85
CA TYR A 171 17.96 3.88 13.55
C TYR A 171 16.76 3.21 12.91
N TRP A 172 15.83 2.71 13.72
CA TRP A 172 14.69 1.91 13.29
C TRP A 172 13.39 2.72 13.31
N GLY A 173 12.50 2.49 12.33
CA GLY A 173 11.20 3.13 12.23
C GLY A 173 10.19 2.70 13.29
N ASP A 174 9.07 3.42 13.32
CA ASP A 174 7.97 3.14 14.25
C ASP A 174 7.44 1.69 14.10
N GLY A 175 7.13 1.04 15.22
CA GLY A 175 6.65 -0.35 15.26
C GLY A 175 7.74 -1.41 15.43
N THR A 176 9.01 -1.05 15.28
CA THR A 176 10.13 -2.00 15.46
C THR A 176 10.25 -2.43 16.94
N PRO A 177 10.33 -3.73 17.26
CA PRO A 177 10.55 -4.19 18.63
C PRO A 177 11.93 -3.72 19.15
N CYS A 178 11.92 -2.97 20.24
CA CYS A 178 13.14 -2.40 20.82
C CYS A 178 13.59 -3.09 22.11
N LYS A 179 12.70 -3.79 22.82
CA LYS A 179 13.07 -4.58 24.01
C LYS A 179 13.08 -6.08 23.72
N THR A 180 13.93 -6.81 24.45
CA THR A 180 14.01 -8.28 24.39
C THR A 180 12.69 -8.97 24.77
N ASN A 181 11.87 -8.33 25.60
CA ASN A 181 10.53 -8.82 25.93
C ASN A 181 9.51 -8.64 24.79
N ARG A 182 9.85 -7.89 23.73
CA ARG A 182 9.01 -7.59 22.56
C ARG A 182 7.63 -7.00 22.91
N LYS A 183 7.52 -6.39 24.10
CA LYS A 183 6.36 -5.62 24.58
C LYS A 183 6.59 -4.11 24.47
N SER A 184 7.61 -3.69 23.74
CA SER A 184 7.90 -2.29 23.47
C SER A 184 8.36 -2.15 22.03
N ILE A 185 7.88 -1.09 21.41
CA ILE A 185 8.15 -0.72 20.02
C ILE A 185 8.81 0.65 19.96
N CYS A 186 9.51 0.91 18.88
CA CYS A 186 9.95 2.25 18.57
C CYS A 186 8.75 3.11 18.20
N LEU A 187 8.68 4.29 18.81
CA LEU A 187 7.72 5.34 18.50
C LEU A 187 8.43 6.69 18.65
N SER A 188 8.61 7.43 17.57
CA SER A 188 9.28 8.74 17.55
C SER A 188 10.68 8.74 18.17
N GLY A 189 11.49 7.74 17.80
CA GLY A 189 12.85 7.62 18.31
C GLY A 189 12.94 7.11 19.76
N THR A 190 11.81 6.74 20.37
CA THR A 190 11.75 6.28 21.76
C THR A 190 11.16 4.87 21.86
N CYS A 191 11.78 4.04 22.70
CA CYS A 191 11.29 2.68 22.96
C CYS A 191 10.10 2.74 23.92
N THR A 192 8.89 2.62 23.39
CA THR A 192 7.63 2.83 24.11
C THR A 192 6.90 1.48 24.32
N PRO A 193 6.39 1.18 25.52
CA PRO A 193 5.57 -0.02 25.74
C PRO A 193 4.34 -0.05 24.82
N VAL A 194 3.99 -1.21 24.27
CA VAL A 194 2.87 -1.32 23.30
C VAL A 194 1.52 -0.95 23.94
N GLY A 195 1.36 -1.17 25.25
CA GLY A 195 0.18 -0.75 26.01
C GLY A 195 0.17 0.73 26.46
N ASP A 196 1.17 1.54 26.06
CA ASP A 196 1.24 2.96 26.40
C ASP A 196 0.17 3.77 25.65
N SER A 197 -0.40 4.80 26.28
CA SER A 197 -1.43 5.64 25.67
C SER A 197 -0.95 6.37 24.42
N LYS A 198 0.36 6.66 24.29
CA LYS A 198 0.97 7.23 23.07
C LYS A 198 0.92 6.26 21.90
N VAL A 199 1.12 4.97 22.16
CA VAL A 199 1.01 3.92 21.13
C VAL A 199 -0.45 3.80 20.69
N GLN A 200 -1.38 3.80 21.63
CA GLN A 200 -2.81 3.76 21.31
C GLN A 200 -3.27 5.01 20.53
N ALA A 201 -2.74 6.19 20.88
CA ALA A 201 -2.99 7.43 20.15
C ALA A 201 -2.41 7.40 18.73
N SER A 202 -1.21 6.84 18.54
CA SER A 202 -0.60 6.62 17.22
C SER A 202 -1.46 5.69 16.36
N ILE A 203 -1.92 4.55 16.90
CA ILE A 203 -2.83 3.63 16.19
C ILE A 203 -4.11 4.34 15.78
N THR A 204 -4.70 5.12 16.70
CA THR A 204 -5.95 5.85 16.44
C THR A 204 -5.75 6.90 15.36
N ALA A 205 -4.63 7.62 15.38
CA ALA A 205 -4.28 8.60 14.36
C ALA A 205 -4.06 7.96 12.97
N LEU A 206 -3.61 6.71 12.92
CA LEU A 206 -3.42 5.93 11.71
C LEU A 206 -4.69 5.20 11.24
N GLY A 207 -5.82 5.34 11.95
CA GLY A 207 -7.07 4.63 11.64
C GLY A 207 -7.02 3.13 11.94
N GLY A 208 -6.07 2.69 12.77
CA GLY A 208 -5.90 1.29 13.17
C GLY A 208 -6.90 0.85 14.24
N TYR A 209 -6.97 -0.47 14.45
CA TYR A 209 -7.88 -1.08 15.43
C TYR A 209 -7.33 -1.01 16.85
N PRO A 210 -8.19 -0.94 17.89
CA PRO A 210 -7.74 -0.98 19.27
C PRO A 210 -6.99 -2.29 19.56
N LEU A 211 -5.87 -2.16 20.27
CA LEU A 211 -5.04 -3.30 20.63
C LEU A 211 -5.70 -4.20 21.68
N PRO A 212 -5.36 -5.49 21.72
CA PRO A 212 -5.74 -6.37 22.83
C PRO A 212 -5.11 -5.91 24.15
N THR A 213 -5.60 -6.44 25.28
CA THR A 213 -5.19 -6.03 26.65
C THR A 213 -3.73 -6.36 27.02
N ASP A 214 -3.07 -7.28 26.31
CA ASP A 214 -1.63 -7.54 26.43
C ASP A 214 -1.00 -7.62 25.03
N PRO A 215 -0.83 -6.47 24.35
CA PRO A 215 -0.44 -6.45 22.97
C PRO A 215 1.05 -6.69 22.79
N SER A 216 1.37 -7.53 21.81
CA SER A 216 2.72 -7.74 21.30
C SER A 216 3.07 -6.72 20.21
N ALA A 217 4.35 -6.65 19.83
CA ALA A 217 4.74 -5.87 18.66
C ALA A 217 4.06 -6.36 17.36
N CYS A 218 3.77 -7.67 17.26
CA CYS A 218 3.00 -8.21 16.14
C CYS A 218 1.58 -7.62 16.07
N ASP A 219 0.91 -7.48 17.22
CA ASP A 219 -0.44 -6.90 17.29
C ASP A 219 -0.44 -5.42 16.91
N TYR A 220 0.62 -4.68 17.28
CA TYR A 220 0.79 -3.29 16.83
C TYR A 220 0.91 -3.22 15.30
N VAL A 221 1.83 -3.99 14.71
CA VAL A 221 2.05 -3.97 13.26
C VAL A 221 0.78 -4.41 12.52
N ALA A 222 0.08 -5.43 13.00
CA ALA A 222 -1.21 -5.86 12.46
C ALA A 222 -2.31 -4.79 12.57
N ALA A 223 -2.27 -3.95 13.62
CA ALA A 223 -3.23 -2.87 13.81
C ALA A 223 -2.95 -1.64 12.94
N VAL A 224 -1.69 -1.36 12.60
CA VAL A 224 -1.30 -0.14 11.86
C VAL A 224 -0.98 -0.38 10.38
N ASP A 225 -0.68 -1.62 9.97
CA ASP A 225 -0.36 -1.97 8.59
C ASP A 225 -1.25 -3.11 8.08
N ARG A 226 -1.99 -2.82 7.01
CA ARG A 226 -2.94 -3.73 6.37
C ARG A 226 -2.29 -5.01 5.82
N VAL A 227 -1.01 -4.98 5.45
CA VAL A 227 -0.28 -6.18 5.01
C VAL A 227 -0.25 -7.22 6.13
N PHE A 228 -0.29 -6.74 7.38
CA PHE A 228 -0.21 -7.56 8.58
C PHE A 228 -1.58 -7.74 9.28
N GLU A 229 -2.71 -7.33 8.67
CA GLU A 229 -4.04 -7.37 9.31
C GLU A 229 -4.43 -8.77 9.82
N ASN A 230 -3.89 -9.83 9.19
CA ASN A 230 -4.13 -11.24 9.58
C ASN A 230 -2.98 -11.86 10.38
N TYR A 231 -1.93 -11.10 10.67
CA TYR A 231 -0.77 -11.61 11.39
C TYR A 231 -1.08 -11.65 12.88
N SER A 232 -0.61 -12.72 13.52
CA SER A 232 -0.67 -12.86 14.97
C SER A 232 0.50 -13.72 15.43
N CYS A 233 0.77 -13.69 16.74
CA CYS A 233 1.78 -14.54 17.33
C CYS A 233 1.31 -16.00 17.41
N GLN A 234 1.81 -16.84 16.51
CA GLN A 234 1.46 -18.25 16.41
C GLN A 234 2.70 -19.15 16.55
N PRO A 235 2.55 -20.42 16.97
CA PRO A 235 3.64 -21.39 16.89
C PRO A 235 4.15 -21.53 15.45
N ASN A 236 5.46 -21.66 15.26
CA ASN A 236 6.07 -21.73 13.91
C ASN A 236 5.44 -22.82 13.00
N ALA A 237 5.03 -23.96 13.58
CA ALA A 237 4.36 -25.04 12.84
C ALA A 237 2.94 -24.68 12.35
N ALA A 238 2.32 -23.66 12.94
CA ALA A 238 1.00 -23.15 12.57
C ALA A 238 1.07 -21.95 11.62
N CYS A 239 2.26 -21.59 11.12
CA CYS A 239 2.48 -20.47 10.23
C CYS A 239 2.59 -20.90 8.78
N ASN A 240 2.11 -20.07 7.85
CA ASN A 240 2.49 -20.20 6.45
C ASN A 240 4.00 -19.91 6.34
N PRO A 241 4.83 -20.84 5.83
CA PRO A 241 6.29 -20.68 5.77
C PRO A 241 6.75 -19.51 4.92
N GLU A 242 5.94 -19.04 3.97
CA GLU A 242 6.25 -17.88 3.11
C GLU A 242 5.92 -16.53 3.77
N LYS A 243 5.22 -16.53 4.91
CA LYS A 243 4.68 -15.34 5.57
C LYS A 243 5.03 -15.30 7.06
N ILE A 244 6.33 -15.39 7.34
CA ILE A 244 6.87 -15.40 8.71
C ILE A 244 7.74 -14.18 8.95
N GLU A 245 7.30 -13.34 9.88
CA GLU A 245 8.10 -12.29 10.47
C GLU A 245 8.67 -12.74 11.82
N LYS A 246 10.00 -12.86 11.87
CA LYS A 246 10.73 -13.18 13.10
C LYS A 246 10.91 -11.89 13.90
N GLY A 247 10.96 -11.99 15.23
CA GLY A 247 11.32 -10.84 16.06
C GLY A 247 10.15 -10.10 16.73
N PHE A 248 8.91 -10.29 16.28
CA PHE A 248 7.77 -9.50 16.74
C PHE A 248 6.97 -10.13 17.91
N CYS A 249 7.17 -11.41 18.19
CA CYS A 249 6.42 -12.15 19.21
C CYS A 249 7.24 -12.45 20.46
N PRO A 250 6.68 -12.40 21.69
CA PRO A 250 7.42 -12.68 22.92
C PRO A 250 8.19 -14.01 22.86
N PRO A 251 9.33 -14.13 23.57
CA PRO A 251 10.09 -15.38 23.63
C PRO A 251 9.21 -16.52 24.16
N GLY A 252 8.95 -17.54 23.33
CA GLY A 252 8.07 -18.66 23.67
C GLY A 252 7.82 -19.66 22.54
N GLY A 253 8.66 -19.67 21.49
CA GLY A 253 8.48 -20.54 20.32
C GLY A 253 7.42 -20.06 19.30
N THR A 254 6.91 -18.84 19.47
CA THR A 254 5.98 -18.22 18.51
C THR A 254 6.69 -17.22 17.59
N VAL A 255 6.16 -17.08 16.38
CA VAL A 255 6.59 -16.11 15.36
C VAL A 255 5.37 -15.32 14.89
N CYS A 256 5.59 -14.10 14.39
CA CYS A 256 4.49 -13.27 13.88
C CYS A 256 4.24 -13.72 12.45
N CYS A 257 3.07 -14.28 12.18
CA CYS A 257 2.82 -14.88 10.88
C CYS A 257 1.33 -14.89 10.56
N GLU A 258 1.03 -15.09 9.29
CA GLU A 258 -0.31 -15.51 8.88
C GLU A 258 -0.48 -17.03 9.17
N PRO A 259 -1.58 -17.47 9.79
CA PRO A 259 -1.78 -18.89 10.10
C PRO A 259 -1.80 -19.79 8.85
N SER A 260 -1.17 -20.96 8.89
CA SER A 260 -1.13 -21.94 7.78
C SER A 260 -2.49 -22.55 7.48
N THR A 261 -3.35 -22.66 8.49
CA THR A 261 -4.74 -23.15 8.38
C THR A 261 -5.73 -22.01 8.19
N PHE A 262 -5.28 -20.83 7.77
CA PHE A 262 -6.20 -19.76 7.42
C PHE A 262 -6.96 -20.17 6.15
N THR A 263 -8.08 -20.88 6.33
CA THR A 263 -9.25 -20.59 5.51
C THR A 263 -9.51 -19.10 5.76
N PRO A 264 -9.49 -18.22 4.73
CA PRO A 264 -9.93 -16.84 4.92
C PRO A 264 -11.24 -16.90 5.69
N ARG A 265 -11.37 -16.13 6.78
CA ARG A 265 -12.55 -16.16 7.66
C ARG A 265 -13.81 -16.31 6.80
N VAL A 266 -14.38 -17.52 6.76
CA VAL A 266 -15.36 -17.88 5.72
C VAL A 266 -16.62 -17.07 6.00
N ARG A 267 -16.87 -16.07 5.15
CA ARG A 267 -18.20 -15.51 4.92
C ARG A 267 -19.13 -16.67 4.50
N PRO A 268 -20.43 -16.61 4.79
CA PRO A 268 -21.39 -17.64 4.38
C PRO A 268 -21.17 -18.06 2.93
N THR A 269 -21.01 -19.35 2.70
CA THR A 269 -20.57 -19.96 1.45
C THR A 269 -21.52 -19.56 0.30
N ALA A 270 -20.97 -18.90 -0.72
CA ALA A 270 -21.65 -18.73 -2.00
C ALA A 270 -21.82 -20.09 -2.70
N ALA A 271 -22.95 -20.24 -3.38
CA ALA A 271 -23.31 -21.39 -4.20
C ALA A 271 -22.32 -21.59 -5.37
N PRO A 272 -22.20 -22.80 -5.96
CA PRO A 272 -21.12 -23.15 -6.88
C PRO A 272 -21.19 -22.38 -8.20
N GLU A 273 -20.01 -22.14 -8.77
CA GLU A 273 -19.75 -21.40 -10.01
C GLU A 273 -20.68 -21.82 -11.17
N VAL A 274 -21.40 -20.83 -11.72
CA VAL A 274 -22.07 -20.94 -13.00
C VAL A 274 -21.17 -20.30 -14.06
N LEU A 275 -20.82 -21.07 -15.09
CA LEU A 275 -20.07 -20.63 -16.26
C LEU A 275 -20.76 -19.41 -16.91
N VAL A 276 -20.00 -18.32 -17.04
CA VAL A 276 -20.43 -17.07 -17.67
C VAL A 276 -20.43 -17.22 -19.20
N PRO A 277 -21.55 -16.99 -19.91
CA PRO A 277 -21.52 -16.69 -21.33
C PRO A 277 -21.20 -15.21 -21.58
N THR A 278 -20.46 -14.95 -22.65
CA THR A 278 -20.09 -13.63 -23.16
C THR A 278 -21.31 -12.75 -23.46
N ALA A 279 -21.24 -11.50 -23.02
CA ALA A 279 -22.31 -10.50 -23.07
C ALA A 279 -22.64 -10.00 -24.49
N PRO A 280 -23.94 -9.77 -24.80
CA PRO A 280 -24.35 -8.87 -25.86
C PRO A 280 -25.04 -7.60 -25.33
N GLY A 281 -24.54 -6.43 -25.78
CA GLY A 281 -25.30 -5.20 -26.01
C GLY A 281 -25.70 -4.36 -24.79
N VAL A 282 -25.11 -3.18 -24.64
CA VAL A 282 -25.48 -2.14 -23.67
C VAL A 282 -26.70 -1.34 -24.16
N PRO A 283 -27.84 -1.29 -23.43
CA PRO A 283 -28.90 -0.31 -23.66
C PRO A 283 -28.94 0.76 -22.54
N GLY A 284 -28.95 2.04 -22.96
CA GLY A 284 -29.66 3.16 -22.31
C GLY A 284 -29.31 3.56 -20.87
N ALA A 285 -28.87 4.82 -20.68
CA ALA A 285 -28.71 5.43 -19.36
C ALA A 285 -30.06 5.48 -18.61
N GLY A 286 -30.09 4.84 -17.44
CA GLY A 286 -31.29 4.53 -16.66
C GLY A 286 -31.58 3.03 -16.72
N GLY A 287 -30.65 2.23 -16.20
CA GLY A 287 -30.69 0.78 -16.42
C GLY A 287 -31.93 0.13 -15.81
N ASP A 288 -32.37 -0.95 -16.46
CA ASP A 288 -33.33 -1.90 -15.94
C ASP A 288 -32.89 -2.40 -14.55
N GLU A 289 -33.80 -2.38 -13.58
CA GLU A 289 -33.59 -2.82 -12.18
C GLU A 289 -32.83 -4.14 -12.11
N MET A 290 -33.26 -5.12 -12.93
CA MET A 290 -32.68 -6.46 -12.93
C MET A 290 -31.28 -6.48 -13.55
N ALA A 291 -31.04 -5.68 -14.59
CA ALA A 291 -29.72 -5.53 -15.22
C ALA A 291 -28.72 -4.88 -14.26
N ILE A 292 -29.12 -3.83 -13.54
CA ILE A 292 -28.27 -3.16 -12.55
C ILE A 292 -27.94 -4.10 -11.39
N ARG A 293 -28.94 -4.80 -10.84
CA ARG A 293 -28.72 -5.81 -9.77
C ARG A 293 -27.80 -6.93 -10.23
N THR A 294 -27.96 -7.42 -11.46
CA THR A 294 -27.09 -8.44 -12.03
C THR A 294 -25.65 -7.93 -12.13
N THR A 295 -25.47 -6.70 -12.61
CA THR A 295 -24.15 -6.07 -12.74
C THR A 295 -23.47 -5.88 -11.38
N LEU A 296 -24.20 -5.37 -10.39
CA LEU A 296 -23.71 -5.20 -9.02
C LEU A 296 -23.41 -6.55 -8.35
N GLY A 297 -24.30 -7.53 -8.51
CA GLY A 297 -24.13 -8.88 -7.97
C GLY A 297 -22.92 -9.60 -8.57
N ASN A 298 -22.68 -9.46 -9.87
CA ASN A 298 -21.48 -9.99 -10.54
C ASN A 298 -20.18 -9.35 -10.01
N ALA A 299 -20.26 -8.11 -9.52
CA ALA A 299 -19.15 -7.43 -8.87
C ALA A 299 -19.03 -7.74 -7.36
N GLY A 300 -19.92 -8.57 -6.80
CA GLY A 300 -19.94 -8.91 -5.37
C GLY A 300 -20.69 -7.92 -4.47
N ILE A 301 -21.34 -6.89 -5.05
CA ILE A 301 -22.10 -5.89 -4.30
C ILE A 301 -23.51 -6.43 -4.03
N GLU A 302 -23.82 -6.63 -2.76
CA GLU A 302 -25.15 -7.05 -2.31
C GLU A 302 -26.09 -5.85 -2.16
N VAL A 303 -27.34 -6.01 -2.60
CA VAL A 303 -28.46 -5.09 -2.35
C VAL A 303 -29.36 -5.73 -1.28
N ASN A 304 -29.61 -5.04 -0.16
CA ASN A 304 -30.09 -5.69 1.07
C ASN A 304 -31.49 -6.30 0.99
N LYS A 305 -32.31 -5.87 0.03
CA LYS A 305 -33.73 -6.22 -0.10
C LYS A 305 -34.06 -6.58 -1.53
N ALA A 306 -35.19 -7.27 -1.68
CA ALA A 306 -35.78 -7.58 -2.98
C ALA A 306 -36.12 -6.29 -3.77
N PRO A 307 -36.18 -6.38 -5.11
CA PRO A 307 -36.66 -5.29 -5.95
C PRO A 307 -38.04 -4.78 -5.50
N CYS A 308 -38.27 -3.47 -5.61
CA CYS A 308 -39.57 -2.89 -5.34
C CYS A 308 -40.59 -3.23 -6.45
N PRO A 309 -41.75 -3.84 -6.12
CA PRO A 309 -42.83 -4.03 -7.11
C PRO A 309 -43.36 -2.71 -7.67
N ASP A 310 -43.43 -1.69 -6.83
CA ASP A 310 -43.77 -0.31 -7.19
C ASP A 310 -42.91 0.64 -6.36
N ILE A 311 -42.03 1.38 -7.04
CA ILE A 311 -41.06 2.32 -6.44
C ILE A 311 -41.73 3.48 -5.67
N LEU A 312 -43.01 3.75 -5.93
CA LEU A 312 -43.75 4.87 -5.35
C LEU A 312 -44.54 4.51 -4.09
N THR A 313 -44.92 3.23 -3.95
CA THR A 313 -45.86 2.79 -2.92
C THR A 313 -45.33 1.65 -2.05
N SER A 314 -44.34 0.90 -2.52
CA SER A 314 -43.79 -0.23 -1.78
C SER A 314 -42.86 0.27 -0.66
N THR A 315 -43.09 -0.21 0.54
CA THR A 315 -42.16 -0.09 1.67
C THR A 315 -41.46 -1.43 1.87
N ASP A 316 -40.29 -1.41 2.51
CA ASP A 316 -39.48 -2.62 2.78
C ASP A 316 -38.91 -3.35 1.56
N CYS A 317 -38.59 -2.60 0.51
CA CYS A 317 -37.83 -3.05 -0.64
C CYS A 317 -36.65 -2.09 -0.90
N THR A 318 -35.81 -2.40 -1.88
CA THR A 318 -34.80 -1.46 -2.40
C THR A 318 -34.92 -1.42 -3.91
N SER A 319 -34.89 -0.24 -4.50
CA SER A 319 -34.86 -0.06 -5.95
C SER A 319 -33.51 0.49 -6.36
N VAL A 320 -32.85 -0.13 -7.32
CA VAL A 320 -31.64 0.41 -7.98
C VAL A 320 -31.93 0.88 -9.42
N ALA A 321 -33.20 0.84 -9.83
CA ALA A 321 -33.67 1.24 -11.14
C ALA A 321 -33.36 2.71 -11.36
N GLY A 322 -32.80 3.03 -12.52
CA GLY A 322 -32.46 4.40 -12.87
C GLY A 322 -31.10 4.88 -12.38
N LEU A 323 -30.32 4.08 -11.62
CA LEU A 323 -28.92 4.43 -11.36
C LEU A 323 -28.17 4.55 -12.69
N SER A 324 -27.39 5.61 -12.86
CA SER A 324 -26.58 5.76 -14.07
C SER A 324 -25.48 4.71 -14.11
N GLN A 325 -25.04 4.34 -15.32
CA GLN A 325 -23.92 3.42 -15.48
C GLN A 325 -22.64 3.97 -14.83
N SER A 326 -22.46 5.30 -14.81
CA SER A 326 -21.35 5.96 -14.12
C SER A 326 -21.38 5.68 -12.61
N THR A 327 -22.55 5.78 -11.99
CA THR A 327 -22.76 5.45 -10.58
C THR A 327 -22.50 3.98 -10.29
N VAL A 328 -23.01 3.08 -11.14
CA VAL A 328 -22.76 1.64 -11.02
C VAL A 328 -21.26 1.34 -11.11
N ASN A 329 -20.55 1.95 -12.07
CA ASN A 329 -19.11 1.77 -12.23
C ASN A 329 -18.33 2.29 -11.00
N LYS A 330 -18.70 3.46 -10.45
CA LYS A 330 -18.08 4.00 -9.23
C LYS A 330 -18.36 3.14 -8.00
N LEU A 331 -19.56 2.56 -7.88
CA LEU A 331 -19.88 1.59 -6.82
C LEU A 331 -19.02 0.33 -6.94
N ILE A 332 -18.81 -0.17 -8.16
CA ILE A 332 -17.93 -1.30 -8.44
C ILE A 332 -16.48 -0.95 -8.11
N GLU A 333 -15.99 0.21 -8.54
CA GLU A 333 -14.65 0.71 -8.22
C GLU A 333 -14.45 0.84 -6.70
N ALA A 334 -15.43 1.39 -5.98
CA ALA A 334 -15.43 1.42 -4.51
C ALA A 334 -15.38 -0.01 -3.94
N HIS A 335 -16.17 -0.93 -4.47
CA HIS A 335 -16.22 -2.29 -3.95
C HIS A 335 -14.91 -3.07 -4.20
N THR A 336 -14.33 -2.96 -5.40
CA THR A 336 -13.10 -3.67 -5.80
C THR A 336 -11.88 -3.11 -5.10
N THR A 337 -11.73 -1.77 -5.07
CA THR A 337 -10.59 -1.10 -4.43
C THR A 337 -10.55 -1.37 -2.93
N TYR A 338 -11.71 -1.55 -2.29
CA TYR A 338 -11.83 -1.66 -0.83
C TYR A 338 -12.32 -3.03 -0.35
N ASN A 339 -12.05 -4.07 -1.14
CA ASN A 339 -12.20 -5.48 -0.78
C ASN A 339 -13.60 -5.89 -0.28
N GLY A 340 -14.63 -5.49 -1.01
CA GLY A 340 -15.93 -6.14 -0.93
C GLY A 340 -16.89 -5.64 0.15
N ARG A 341 -16.78 -4.36 0.53
CA ARG A 341 -17.43 -3.80 1.74
C ARG A 341 -18.58 -2.82 1.45
N ILE A 342 -18.95 -2.63 0.20
CA ILE A 342 -20.13 -1.85 -0.19
C ILE A 342 -21.38 -2.73 -0.15
N TYR A 343 -22.37 -2.30 0.63
CA TYR A 343 -23.67 -2.94 0.78
C TYR A 343 -24.75 -1.90 0.55
N ILE A 344 -25.54 -2.05 -0.51
CA ILE A 344 -26.59 -1.10 -0.84
C ILE A 344 -27.77 -1.38 0.09
N THR A 345 -28.14 -0.38 0.89
CA THR A 345 -29.24 -0.45 1.85
C THR A 345 -30.50 0.24 1.38
N GLY A 346 -30.37 1.09 0.37
CA GLY A 346 -31.46 1.79 -0.29
C GLY A 346 -31.00 2.44 -1.60
N GLY A 347 -31.94 2.85 -2.42
CA GLY A 347 -31.69 3.48 -3.70
C GLY A 347 -32.84 4.39 -4.12
N THR A 348 -33.38 4.21 -5.33
CA THR A 348 -34.34 5.14 -5.94
C THR A 348 -35.75 5.11 -5.33
N GLU A 349 -35.99 4.32 -4.28
CA GLU A 349 -37.29 4.22 -3.61
C GLU A 349 -37.77 5.52 -2.94
N ARG A 350 -39.09 5.69 -2.87
CA ARG A 350 -39.72 6.83 -2.21
C ARG A 350 -39.64 6.69 -0.68
N GLY A 351 -38.56 7.17 -0.09
CA GLY A 351 -38.43 7.29 1.37
C GLY A 351 -39.32 8.38 2.00
N PRO A 352 -39.43 8.44 3.34
CA PRO A 352 -40.20 9.48 4.06
C PRO A 352 -39.74 10.93 3.78
N HIS A 353 -38.58 11.11 3.14
CA HIS A 353 -38.02 12.41 2.72
C HIS A 353 -38.20 12.70 1.23
N ALA A 354 -38.77 11.75 0.50
CA ALA A 354 -39.09 11.82 -0.91
C ALA A 354 -40.60 12.04 -1.12
N GLN A 355 -41.22 12.90 -0.30
CA GLN A 355 -42.68 13.09 -0.37
C GLN A 355 -43.19 13.50 -1.76
N ASN A 356 -42.36 13.83 -2.75
CA ASN A 356 -42.73 13.84 -4.18
C ASN A 356 -41.57 13.52 -5.16
N THR A 357 -40.48 12.89 -4.73
CA THR A 357 -39.31 12.66 -5.60
C THR A 357 -38.59 11.36 -5.27
N THR A 358 -38.85 10.28 -6.01
CA THR A 358 -37.79 9.29 -6.31
C THR A 358 -36.56 10.08 -6.72
N HIS A 359 -35.35 9.78 -6.22
CA HIS A 359 -34.09 10.51 -6.45
C HIS A 359 -33.94 11.06 -7.90
N GLY A 360 -34.56 12.19 -8.22
CA GLY A 360 -35.08 12.44 -9.57
C GLY A 360 -33.95 12.57 -10.59
N ASN A 361 -33.70 11.55 -11.41
CA ASN A 361 -32.48 11.44 -12.22
C ASN A 361 -31.17 11.71 -11.44
N GLN A 362 -31.19 11.62 -10.11
CA GLN A 362 -30.04 11.86 -9.26
C GLN A 362 -29.32 10.55 -9.03
N ASN A 363 -28.00 10.60 -9.12
CA ASN A 363 -27.09 9.47 -8.96
C ASN A 363 -26.83 9.15 -7.48
N VAL A 364 -27.91 9.00 -6.72
CA VAL A 364 -27.86 8.84 -5.28
C VAL A 364 -28.17 7.40 -4.88
N VAL A 365 -27.41 6.89 -3.92
CA VAL A 365 -27.54 5.53 -3.40
C VAL A 365 -27.27 5.52 -1.90
N ASP A 366 -28.05 4.75 -1.15
CA ASP A 366 -27.84 4.55 0.28
C ASP A 366 -27.00 3.29 0.51
N ILE A 367 -25.88 3.45 1.20
CA ILE A 367 -24.93 2.38 1.51
C ILE A 367 -24.93 2.14 3.02
N ARG A 368 -24.80 0.89 3.47
CA ARG A 368 -24.71 0.56 4.89
C ARG A 368 -23.59 1.37 5.56
N ASN A 369 -23.93 2.02 6.67
CA ASN A 369 -22.97 2.80 7.44
C ASN A 369 -21.96 1.90 8.18
N LYS A 370 -20.80 1.72 7.56
CA LYS A 370 -19.63 1.00 8.09
C LYS A 370 -18.39 1.89 8.00
N GLN A 371 -17.43 1.72 8.89
CA GLN A 371 -16.19 2.52 8.85
C GLN A 371 -15.48 2.32 7.51
N GLU A 372 -15.43 1.08 7.05
CA GLU A 372 -14.75 0.68 5.83
C GLU A 372 -15.41 1.27 4.57
N ALA A 373 -16.73 1.46 4.59
CA ALA A 373 -17.45 2.13 3.51
C ALA A 373 -17.17 3.64 3.50
N ARG A 374 -16.97 4.27 4.67
CA ARG A 374 -16.59 5.70 4.73
C ARG A 374 -15.18 5.92 4.22
N ASP A 375 -14.23 5.11 4.68
CA ASP A 375 -12.83 5.19 4.24
C ASP A 375 -12.71 5.03 2.72
N ALA A 376 -13.51 4.11 2.14
CA ALA A 376 -13.61 3.90 0.70
C ALA A 376 -14.03 5.17 -0.05
N LEU A 377 -15.11 5.82 0.41
CA LEU A 377 -15.64 7.02 -0.23
C LEU A 377 -14.70 8.22 -0.04
N ASP A 378 -14.07 8.36 1.13
CA ASP A 378 -13.06 9.39 1.41
C ASP A 378 -11.85 9.26 0.45
N GLN A 379 -11.36 8.04 0.21
CA GLN A 379 -10.23 7.79 -0.69
C GLN A 379 -10.58 7.98 -2.18
N MET A 380 -11.86 7.79 -2.55
CA MET A 380 -12.38 8.17 -3.86
C MET A 380 -12.54 9.70 -4.02
N GLY A 381 -12.22 10.47 -2.97
CA GLY A 381 -12.31 11.93 -2.98
C GLY A 381 -13.73 12.46 -2.86
N LEU A 382 -14.68 11.66 -2.36
CA LEU A 382 -16.01 12.18 -2.04
C LEU A 382 -15.92 13.09 -0.82
N VAL A 383 -16.64 14.20 -0.87
CA VAL A 383 -16.68 15.14 0.25
C VAL A 383 -17.71 14.67 1.26
N ARG A 384 -17.29 14.47 2.52
CA ARG A 384 -18.20 14.19 3.62
C ARG A 384 -18.97 15.45 4.04
N MET A 385 -20.29 15.41 3.94
CA MET A 385 -21.18 16.49 4.37
C MET A 385 -21.66 16.32 5.81
N THR A 386 -22.03 17.43 6.45
CA THR A 386 -22.59 17.46 7.81
C THR A 386 -24.06 17.88 7.87
N SER A 387 -24.61 18.43 6.79
CA SER A 387 -26.03 18.75 6.65
C SER A 387 -26.47 18.70 5.18
N PHE A 388 -27.75 18.40 4.94
CA PHE A 388 -28.37 18.47 3.60
C PHE A 388 -28.57 19.91 3.09
N SER A 389 -28.45 20.91 3.97
CA SER A 389 -28.68 22.33 3.67
C SER A 389 -27.44 23.06 3.15
N ASN A 390 -26.25 22.45 3.26
CA ASN A 390 -25.04 22.99 2.64
C ASN A 390 -25.19 22.83 1.13
N GLY A 391 -25.47 23.94 0.43
CA GLY A 391 -25.78 24.01 -1.00
C GLY A 391 -24.63 23.61 -1.93
N TYR A 392 -24.12 22.38 -1.78
CA TYR A 392 -23.28 21.77 -2.78
C TYR A 392 -24.08 21.67 -4.08
N ALA A 393 -23.45 22.09 -5.17
CA ALA A 393 -24.06 22.03 -6.49
C ALA A 393 -24.42 20.57 -6.80
N ARG A 394 -25.66 20.33 -7.24
CA ARG A 394 -26.10 19.04 -7.80
C ARG A 394 -25.04 18.53 -8.79
N GLY A 395 -24.66 17.26 -8.71
CA GLY A 395 -23.59 16.67 -9.52
C GLY A 395 -22.18 16.80 -8.95
N SER A 396 -22.04 17.06 -7.65
CA SER A 396 -20.77 16.90 -6.94
C SER A 396 -20.69 15.52 -6.27
N ASN A 397 -19.48 14.97 -6.14
CA ASN A 397 -19.27 13.67 -5.48
C ASN A 397 -19.22 13.88 -3.96
N TRP A 398 -20.23 13.41 -3.23
CA TRP A 398 -20.32 13.62 -1.78
C TRP A 398 -21.04 12.47 -1.09
N TYR A 399 -20.85 12.37 0.23
CA TYR A 399 -21.69 11.50 1.05
C TYR A 399 -22.02 12.15 2.39
N ILE A 400 -23.14 11.73 2.98
CA ILE A 400 -23.60 12.18 4.30
C ILE A 400 -24.06 11.00 5.13
N CYS A 401 -23.86 11.07 6.43
CA CYS A 401 -24.32 10.06 7.37
C CYS A 401 -25.79 10.35 7.74
N ASP A 402 -26.66 9.39 7.46
CA ASP A 402 -28.10 9.60 7.46
C ASP A 402 -28.84 8.55 8.33
N THR A 403 -29.88 9.01 9.03
CA THR A 403 -30.91 8.17 9.65
C THR A 403 -32.26 8.74 9.34
N ASN A 404 -32.99 8.06 8.47
CA ASN A 404 -34.30 8.48 8.00
C ASN A 404 -34.23 9.94 7.50
N GLY A 405 -33.48 10.21 6.43
CA GLY A 405 -33.33 11.52 5.77
C GLY A 405 -33.01 12.71 6.67
N GLN A 406 -32.33 12.46 7.78
CA GLN A 406 -31.79 13.47 8.66
C GLN A 406 -30.28 13.24 8.79
N ALA A 407 -29.52 14.30 8.49
CA ALA A 407 -28.09 14.29 8.69
C ALA A 407 -27.77 14.10 10.17
N VAL A 408 -27.06 13.02 10.50
CA VAL A 408 -26.66 12.68 11.87
C VAL A 408 -25.16 12.37 11.93
N SER A 409 -24.65 12.17 13.15
CA SER A 409 -23.28 11.69 13.32
C SER A 409 -23.11 10.30 12.71
N CYS A 410 -21.97 10.01 12.09
CA CYS A 410 -21.71 8.67 11.53
C CYS A 410 -21.62 7.56 12.58
N GLY A 411 -21.50 7.88 13.87
CA GLY A 411 -21.57 6.89 14.94
C GLY A 411 -23.00 6.38 15.19
N THR A 412 -24.01 7.17 14.81
CA THR A 412 -25.43 6.86 15.02
C THR A 412 -26.21 6.68 13.71
N ALA A 413 -25.58 6.92 12.56
CA ALA A 413 -26.23 6.81 11.26
C ALA A 413 -26.58 5.36 10.91
N SER A 414 -27.76 5.16 10.31
CA SER A 414 -28.18 3.87 9.78
C SER A 414 -27.56 3.55 8.41
N HIS A 415 -27.32 4.57 7.59
CA HIS A 415 -26.72 4.45 6.25
C HIS A 415 -25.91 5.70 5.89
N LEU A 416 -25.15 5.60 4.81
CA LEU A 416 -24.46 6.67 4.11
C LEU A 416 -25.29 6.99 2.87
N HIS A 417 -25.70 8.23 2.73
CA HIS A 417 -26.41 8.71 1.56
C HIS A 417 -25.37 9.33 0.63
N VAL A 418 -25.14 8.72 -0.54
CA VAL A 418 -23.98 8.97 -1.40
C VAL A 418 -24.46 9.48 -2.76
N GLU A 419 -23.93 10.61 -3.23
CA GLU A 419 -24.08 11.09 -4.61
C GLU A 419 -22.74 10.95 -5.34
N PHE A 420 -22.77 10.35 -6.53
CA PHE A 420 -21.61 10.13 -7.38
C PHE A 420 -21.64 10.94 -8.67
#